data_AF-A0A950GR06-F1
#
_entry.id   AF-A0A950GR06-F1
#
_cell.length_a   1.000
_cell.length_b   1.000
_cell.length_c   1.000
_cell.angle_alpha   90.00
_cell.angle_beta   90.00
_cell.angle_gamma   90.00
#
_symmetry.space_group_name_H-M   'P 1'
#
loop_
_entity.id
_entity.type
_entity.pdbx_description
1 polymer ?
#
loop_
_entity_poly.entity_id
_entity_poly.type
_entity_poly.pdbx_seq_one_letter_code
_entity_poly.pdbx_strand_id
1 'polypeptide(L)'
;MPVAVTIAGSDSGGGAGIQADIKTFAALGVYGATVITALTAQNTREIAGIFDVPESFIARQIDALFSDLPVKATKIGMLGRKEVVCAVAEG
;
A
#
# COMPACT_ATOMS: atom_id res chain seq x y z
N MET A 1 -0.16 9.01 18.54
CA MET A 1 -0.67 7.76 17.95
C MET A 1 0.45 7.14 17.12
N PRO A 2 0.77 5.84 17.24
CA PRO A 2 1.80 5.21 16.39
C PRO A 2 1.39 5.32 14.91
N VAL A 3 2.38 5.43 14.03
CA VAL A 3 2.19 5.50 12.57
C VAL A 3 2.70 4.20 11.95
N ALA A 4 1.87 3.58 11.12
CA ALA A 4 2.27 2.45 10.29
C ALA A 4 1.96 2.72 8.81
N VAL A 5 2.82 2.22 7.93
CA VAL A 5 2.63 2.28 6.47
C VAL A 5 2.23 0.90 5.96
N THR A 6 1.27 0.84 5.05
CA THR A 6 1.06 -0.34 4.19
C THR A 6 1.57 -0.05 2.78
N ILE A 7 2.29 -1.01 2.19
CA ILE A 7 2.74 -0.99 0.80
C ILE A 7 2.04 -2.14 0.07
N ALA A 8 0.95 -1.85 -0.64
CA ALA A 8 0.12 -2.88 -1.26
C ALA A 8 -0.75 -2.33 -2.40
N GLY A 9 -1.45 -3.23 -3.09
CA GLY A 9 -2.48 -2.87 -4.06
C GLY A 9 -3.76 -2.35 -3.40
N SER A 10 -4.51 -1.54 -4.15
CA SER A 10 -5.81 -1.01 -3.78
C SER A 10 -6.93 -1.93 -4.25
N ASP A 11 -7.77 -2.39 -3.32
CA ASP A 11 -8.98 -3.17 -3.57
C ASP A 11 -10.19 -2.23 -3.60
N SER A 12 -10.87 -2.13 -4.75
CA SER A 12 -12.09 -1.33 -4.89
C SER A 12 -13.24 -1.81 -4.01
N GLY A 13 -13.31 -3.10 -3.67
CA GLY A 13 -14.31 -3.67 -2.76
C GLY A 13 -14.03 -3.38 -1.29
N GLY A 14 -12.82 -2.95 -0.96
CA GLY A 14 -12.40 -2.56 0.39
C GLY A 14 -12.32 -3.70 1.41
N GLY A 15 -12.34 -4.96 0.96
CA GLY A 15 -12.23 -6.16 1.81
C GLY A 15 -10.80 -6.67 1.95
N ALA A 16 -9.91 -6.29 1.03
CA ALA A 16 -8.49 -6.61 1.01
C ALA A 16 -7.65 -5.34 0.74
N GLY A 17 -6.40 -5.52 0.30
CA GLY A 17 -5.51 -4.43 -0.12
C GLY A 17 -5.23 -3.41 0.99
N ILE A 18 -4.83 -2.22 0.57
CA ILE A 18 -4.57 -1.10 1.50
C ILE A 18 -5.82 -0.75 2.33
N GLN A 19 -7.03 -0.99 1.81
CA GLN A 19 -8.29 -0.69 2.50
C GLN A 19 -8.47 -1.57 3.74
N ALA A 20 -8.22 -2.88 3.62
CA ALA A 20 -8.24 -3.77 4.77
C ALA A 20 -7.11 -3.44 5.76
N ASP A 21 -5.95 -3.07 5.24
CA ASP A 21 -4.80 -2.70 6.07
C ASP A 21 -5.08 -1.44 6.90
N ILE A 22 -5.57 -0.34 6.29
CA ILE A 22 -5.88 0.91 7.04
C ILE A 22 -7.04 0.74 8.01
N LYS A 23 -8.03 -0.10 7.68
CA LYS A 23 -9.12 -0.46 8.61
C LYS A 23 -8.56 -1.22 9.82
N THR A 24 -7.62 -2.14 9.57
CA THR A 24 -6.95 -2.91 10.63
C THR A 24 -6.10 -1.99 11.51
N PHE A 25 -5.32 -1.09 10.91
CA PHE A 25 -4.54 -0.10 11.65
C PHE A 25 -5.43 0.80 12.52
N ALA A 26 -6.51 1.32 11.94
CA ALA A 26 -7.47 2.14 12.68
C ALA A 26 -8.13 1.38 13.85
N ALA A 27 -8.54 0.13 13.63
CA ALA A 27 -9.09 -0.72 14.68
C ALA A 27 -8.10 -1.01 15.82
N LEU A 28 -6.79 -0.97 15.54
CA LEU A 28 -5.72 -1.13 16.52
C LEU A 28 -5.20 0.19 17.10
N GLY A 29 -5.85 1.34 16.81
CA GLY A 29 -5.42 2.65 17.31
C GLY A 29 -4.11 3.14 16.69
N VAL A 30 -3.84 2.77 15.44
CA VAL A 30 -2.66 3.16 14.66
C VAL A 30 -3.08 4.09 13.52
N TYR A 31 -2.33 5.17 13.30
CA TYR A 31 -2.49 6.00 12.11
C TYR A 31 -1.92 5.25 10.90
N GLY A 32 -2.77 4.94 9.92
CA GLY A 32 -2.38 4.23 8.71
C GLY A 32 -2.07 5.18 7.55
N ALA A 33 -0.86 5.11 7.02
CA ALA A 33 -0.47 5.71 5.74
C ALA A 33 -0.29 4.61 4.67
N THR A 34 -0.30 4.96 3.39
CA THR A 34 -0.36 3.98 2.28
C THR A 34 0.58 4.33 1.14
N VAL A 35 1.30 3.33 0.64
CA VAL A 35 1.95 3.31 -0.68
C VAL A 35 1.18 2.35 -1.58
N ILE A 36 0.69 2.84 -2.70
CA ILE A 36 -0.15 2.07 -3.62
C ILE A 36 0.71 1.50 -4.74
N THR A 37 0.73 0.18 -4.88
CA THR A 37 1.51 -0.53 -5.91
C THR A 37 0.72 -0.81 -7.19
N ALA A 38 -0.59 -0.99 -7.06
CA ALA A 38 -1.52 -1.16 -8.17
C ALA A 38 -2.94 -0.76 -7.74
N LEU A 39 -3.76 -0.35 -8.70
CA LEU A 39 -5.21 -0.22 -8.53
C LEU A 39 -5.87 -1.46 -9.12
N THR A 40 -6.85 -2.03 -8.41
CA THR A 40 -7.64 -3.13 -8.93
C THR A 40 -9.10 -2.72 -9.08
N ALA A 41 -9.69 -3.02 -10.24
CA ALA A 41 -11.14 -3.06 -10.41
C ALA A 41 -11.63 -4.41 -9.84
N GLN A 42 -11.70 -4.49 -8.51
CA GLN A 42 -11.97 -5.73 -7.78
C GLN A 42 -13.31 -5.65 -7.03
N ASN A 43 -14.02 -6.77 -6.99
CA ASN A 43 -15.18 -6.99 -6.13
C ASN A 43 -15.06 -8.38 -5.45
N THR A 44 -16.11 -8.82 -4.75
CA THR A 44 -16.09 -10.08 -3.99
C THR A 44 -16.12 -11.35 -4.85
N ARG A 45 -16.29 -11.23 -6.18
CA ARG A 45 -16.41 -12.36 -7.11
C ARG A 45 -15.24 -12.46 -8.07
N GLU A 46 -14.63 -11.33 -8.44
CA GLU A 46 -13.55 -11.29 -9.42
C GLU A 46 -12.66 -10.04 -9.31
N ILE A 47 -11.53 -10.10 -10.00
CA ILE A 47 -10.70 -8.94 -10.37
C ILE A 47 -10.90 -8.70 -11.86
N ALA A 48 -11.63 -7.65 -12.21
CA ALA A 48 -11.97 -7.31 -13.59
C ALA A 48 -10.85 -6.53 -14.33
N GLY A 49 -9.87 -6.00 -13.59
CA GLY A 49 -8.75 -5.28 -14.18
C GLY A 49 -7.74 -4.83 -13.14
N ILE A 50 -6.50 -4.63 -13.61
CA ILE A 50 -5.38 -4.15 -12.81
C ILE A 50 -4.76 -2.97 -13.56
N PHE A 51 -4.54 -1.87 -12.85
CA PHE A 51 -3.75 -0.75 -13.31
C PHE A 51 -2.49 -0.66 -12.44
N ASP A 52 -1.35 -0.97 -13.03
CA ASP A 52 -0.07 -0.94 -12.35
C ASP A 52 0.42 0.48 -12.13
N VAL A 53 0.83 0.80 -10.89
CA VAL A 53 1.48 2.07 -10.61
C VAL A 53 2.96 1.98 -11.06
N PRO A 54 3.49 2.97 -11.78
CA PRO A 54 4.91 3.00 -12.15
C PRO A 54 5.82 2.96 -10.92
N GLU A 55 6.90 2.18 -11.00
CA GLU A 55 7.87 1.98 -9.91
C GLU A 55 8.50 3.29 -9.46
N SER A 56 8.76 4.22 -10.39
CA SER A 56 9.26 5.55 -10.07
C SER A 56 8.28 6.36 -9.21
N PHE A 57 6.97 6.15 -9.39
CA PHE A 57 5.95 6.81 -8.57
C PHE A 57 5.74 6.11 -7.23
N ILE A 58 5.99 4.80 -7.16
CA ILE A 58 6.02 4.05 -5.89
C ILE A 58 7.17 4.55 -5.02
N ALA A 59 8.38 4.71 -5.58
CA ALA A 59 9.51 5.30 -4.87
C ALA A 59 9.18 6.71 -4.34
N ARG A 60 8.56 7.57 -5.16
CA ARG A 60 8.15 8.91 -4.72
C ARG A 60 7.11 8.90 -3.58
N GLN A 61 6.20 7.93 -3.56
CA GLN A 61 5.27 7.76 -2.43
C GLN A 61 6.03 7.37 -1.16
N ILE A 62 6.99 6.45 -1.25
CA ILE A 62 7.84 6.05 -0.12
C ILE A 62 8.61 7.27 0.40
N ASP A 63 9.35 7.97 -0.47
CA ASP A 63 10.12 9.16 -0.08
C ASP A 63 9.24 10.21 0.61
N ALA A 64 8.05 10.50 0.06
CA ALA A 64 7.15 11.49 0.62
C ALA A 64 6.66 11.12 2.02
N LEU A 65 6.34 9.84 2.27
CA LEU A 65 5.86 9.40 3.58
C LEU A 65 6.99 9.30 4.60
N PHE A 66 8.13 8.72 4.24
CA PHE A 66 9.24 8.49 5.17
C PHE A 66 10.05 9.75 5.48
N SER A 67 9.96 10.80 4.65
CA SER A 67 10.55 12.11 4.94
C SER A 67 9.71 13.00 5.87
N ASP A 68 8.43 12.70 6.07
CA ASP A 68 7.50 13.52 6.86
C ASP A 68 6.97 12.80 8.11
N LEU A 69 6.61 11.51 7.99
CA LEU A 69 5.92 10.78 9.05
C LEU A 69 6.89 10.00 9.94
N PRO A 70 6.65 9.94 11.27
CA PRO A 70 7.46 9.15 12.20
C PRO A 70 7.04 7.66 12.16
N VAL A 71 7.18 7.01 11.00
CA VAL A 71 6.77 5.61 10.76
C VAL A 71 7.49 4.66 11.72
N LYS A 72 6.72 3.77 12.38
CA LYS A 72 7.25 2.77 13.33
C LYS A 72 7.10 1.32 12.86
N ALA A 73 6.23 1.08 11.89
CA ALA A 73 6.01 -0.23 11.33
C ALA A 73 5.60 -0.12 9.85
N THR A 74 5.99 -1.12 9.07
CA THR A 74 5.59 -1.25 7.67
C THR A 74 5.02 -2.63 7.46
N LYS A 75 3.87 -2.70 6.78
CA LYS A 75 3.30 -3.95 6.26
C LYS A 75 3.45 -3.96 4.75
N ILE A 76 3.89 -5.07 4.20
CA ILE A 76 4.01 -5.28 2.75
C ILE A 76 2.95 -6.27 2.30
N GLY A 77 2.22 -5.92 1.26
CA GLY A 77 1.19 -6.75 0.62
C GLY A 77 1.57 -7.10 -0.82
N MET A 78 0.59 -7.00 -1.73
CA MET A 78 0.80 -7.28 -3.15
C MET A 78 1.79 -6.30 -3.78
N LEU A 79 2.88 -6.82 -4.34
CA LEU A 79 3.87 -6.04 -5.11
C LEU A 79 3.78 -6.28 -6.62
N GLY A 80 3.29 -7.45 -7.05
CA GLY A 80 2.91 -7.76 -8.43
C GLY A 80 4.04 -7.96 -9.44
N ARG A 81 5.15 -7.20 -9.35
CA ARG A 81 6.22 -7.16 -10.36
C ARG A 81 7.60 -6.99 -9.73
N LYS A 82 8.64 -7.49 -10.40
CA LYS A 82 10.02 -7.46 -9.89
C LYS A 82 10.52 -6.04 -9.66
N GLU A 83 10.20 -5.13 -10.56
CA GLU A 83 10.60 -3.73 -10.53
C GLU A 83 10.03 -3.03 -9.29
N VAL A 84 8.78 -3.34 -8.93
CA VAL A 84 8.13 -2.85 -7.71
C VAL A 84 8.79 -3.43 -6.46
N VAL A 85 9.17 -4.72 -6.47
CA VAL A 85 9.92 -5.33 -5.36
C VAL A 85 11.25 -4.61 -5.14
N CYS A 86 11.99 -4.32 -6.22
CA CYS A 86 13.24 -3.57 -6.14
C CYS A 86 13.03 -2.16 -5.58
N ALA A 87 12.05 -1.41 -6.10
CA ALA A 87 11.74 -0.07 -5.62
C ALA A 87 11.35 -0.03 -4.12
N VAL A 88 10.64 -1.05 -3.63
CA VAL A 88 10.27 -1.17 -2.21
C VAL A 88 11.44 -1.61 -1.34
N ALA A 89 12.39 -2.40 -1.87
CA ALA A 89 13.54 -2.86 -1.12
C ALA A 89 14.65 -1.80 -0.96
N GLU A 90 14.69 -0.83 -1.87
CA GLU A 90 15.68 0.25 -1.89
C GLU A 90 15.32 1.44 -0.98
N GLY A 91 14.04 1.64 -0.69
CA GLY A 91 13.52 2.70 0.20
C GLY A 91 13.32 2.23 1.64
#